data_AF-A0A7V9H4A7-F1
#
_entry.id   AF-A0A7V9H4A7-F1
#
_cell.length_a   1.000
_cell.length_b   1.000
_cell.length_c   1.000
_cell.angle_alpha   90.00
_cell.angle_beta   90.00
_cell.angle_gamma   90.00
#
_symmetry.space_group_name_H-M   'P 1'
#
loop_
_entity.id
_entity.type
_entity.pdbx_description
1 polymer ?
#
loop_
_entity_poly.entity_id
_entity_poly.type
_entity_poly.pdbx_seq_one_letter_code
_entity_poly.pdbx_strand_id
1 'polypeptide(L)'
;PVPVMADEAAVDARDVPKLAGCVSGVNVKLAKCGGIRGALEMVHAARAHGMKLMLGCMVETSLGISAAAHLSGLFDFVDLDGAMLLADDPFEGPEYERGRILLPEAPGLGVWPAGPR
;
A
#
# COMPACT_ATOMS: atom_id res chain seq x y z
N PRO A 1 -20.10 7.81 -13.48
CA PRO A 1 -18.76 7.95 -14.11
C PRO A 1 -17.78 7.01 -13.40
N VAL A 2 -16.71 6.55 -14.08
CA VAL A 2 -15.70 5.66 -13.49
C VAL A 2 -14.73 6.47 -12.61
N PRO A 3 -14.39 6.04 -11.37
CA PRO A 3 -13.45 6.76 -10.52
C PRO A 3 -12.03 6.84 -11.13
N VAL A 4 -11.39 7.99 -11.01
CA VAL A 4 -9.99 8.19 -11.44
C VAL A 4 -9.11 8.36 -10.20
N MET A 5 -8.04 7.57 -10.09
CA MET A 5 -7.10 7.59 -8.98
C MET A 5 -5.75 8.14 -9.46
N ALA A 6 -5.20 9.15 -8.78
CA ALA A 6 -3.86 9.66 -9.09
C ALA A 6 -2.77 8.81 -8.44
N ASP A 7 -1.82 8.31 -9.21
CA ASP A 7 -0.66 7.56 -8.73
C ASP A 7 0.61 8.43 -8.75
N GLU A 8 1.32 8.55 -9.87
CA GLU A 8 2.61 9.25 -9.95
C GLU A 8 2.50 10.76 -9.69
N ALA A 9 1.30 11.33 -9.87
CA ALA A 9 1.01 12.73 -9.53
C ALA A 9 0.82 12.96 -8.02
N ALA A 10 0.67 11.90 -7.22
CA ALA A 10 0.51 11.94 -5.77
C ALA A 10 1.68 11.21 -5.09
N VAL A 11 2.79 11.93 -4.87
CA VAL A 11 4.00 11.36 -4.28
C VAL A 11 3.94 11.39 -2.76
N ASP A 12 3.56 12.54 -2.19
CA ASP A 12 3.39 12.72 -0.75
C ASP A 12 2.16 13.59 -0.40
N ALA A 13 1.94 13.82 0.90
CA ALA A 13 0.75 14.50 1.40
C ALA A 13 0.60 15.94 0.88
N ARG A 14 1.68 16.61 0.48
CA ARG A 14 1.67 17.99 -0.03
C ARG A 14 1.09 18.10 -1.43
N ASP A 15 0.99 16.99 -2.16
CA ASP A 15 0.42 16.95 -3.50
C ASP A 15 -1.10 16.78 -3.49
N VAL A 16 -1.64 16.17 -2.43
CA VAL A 16 -3.07 15.84 -2.32
C VAL A 16 -3.97 17.08 -2.48
N PRO A 17 -3.73 18.23 -1.82
CA PRO A 17 -4.60 19.40 -1.97
C PRO A 17 -4.65 19.95 -3.40
N LYS A 18 -3.58 19.77 -4.19
CA LYS A 18 -3.50 20.21 -5.58
C LYS A 18 -4.35 19.34 -6.52
N LEU A 19 -4.63 18.11 -6.11
CA LEU A 19 -5.39 17.11 -6.86
C LEU A 19 -6.87 17.06 -6.47
N ALA A 20 -7.24 17.68 -5.34
CA ALA A 20 -8.60 17.74 -4.86
C ALA A 20 -9.53 18.40 -5.90
N GLY A 21 -10.64 17.72 -6.22
CA GLY A 21 -11.58 18.16 -7.27
C GLY A 21 -11.18 17.78 -8.69
N CYS A 22 -9.93 17.37 -8.94
CA CYS A 22 -9.45 16.92 -10.26
C CYS A 22 -9.55 15.40 -10.44
N VAL A 23 -9.41 14.63 -9.34
CA VAL A 23 -9.47 13.17 -9.34
C VAL A 23 -10.36 12.66 -8.20
N SER A 24 -10.82 11.41 -8.31
CA SER A 24 -11.69 10.78 -7.30
C SER A 24 -10.92 10.31 -6.06
N GLY A 25 -9.61 10.06 -6.20
CA GLY A 25 -8.78 9.55 -5.13
C GLY A 25 -7.29 9.50 -5.48
N VAL A 26 -6.49 8.99 -4.55
CA VAL A 26 -5.04 8.82 -4.71
C VAL A 26 -4.59 7.39 -4.42
N ASN A 27 -3.57 6.93 -5.14
CA ASN A 27 -2.86 5.69 -4.88
C ASN A 27 -1.64 5.98 -4.01
N VAL A 28 -1.64 5.50 -2.77
CA VAL A 28 -0.55 5.68 -1.80
C VAL A 28 0.35 4.45 -1.86
N LYS A 29 1.65 4.66 -2.01
CA LYS A 29 2.67 3.60 -1.99
C LYS A 29 3.76 3.98 -1.00
N LEU A 30 4.16 3.06 -0.14
CA LEU A 30 5.22 3.33 0.85
C LEU A 30 6.52 3.80 0.18
N ALA A 31 6.85 3.21 -0.97
CA ALA A 31 8.01 3.56 -1.78
C ALA A 31 8.00 5.01 -2.32
N LYS A 32 6.82 5.63 -2.44
CA LYS A 32 6.70 7.03 -2.89
C LYS A 32 6.73 8.02 -1.73
N CYS A 33 5.95 7.74 -0.70
CA CYS A 33 5.66 8.71 0.37
C CYS A 33 6.66 8.67 1.53
N GLY A 34 7.76 7.92 1.41
CA GLY A 34 8.77 7.82 2.47
C GLY A 34 8.35 6.92 3.64
N GLY A 35 7.55 5.88 3.38
CA GLY A 35 7.16 4.86 4.36
C GLY A 35 5.86 5.15 5.11
N ILE A 36 5.65 4.44 6.22
CA ILE A 36 4.37 4.38 6.95
C ILE A 36 3.91 5.76 7.43
N ARG A 37 4.81 6.58 7.97
CA ARG A 37 4.47 7.93 8.44
C ARG A 37 3.92 8.80 7.32
N GLY A 38 4.58 8.81 6.16
CA GLY A 38 4.11 9.57 5.00
C GLY A 38 2.80 9.03 4.44
N ALA A 39 2.58 7.71 4.50
CA ALA A 39 1.31 7.11 4.10
C ALA A 39 0.16 7.58 5.01
N LEU A 40 0.36 7.64 6.33
CA LEU A 40 -0.62 8.18 7.28
C LEU A 40 -0.90 9.66 7.03
N GLU A 41 0.14 10.46 6.75
CA GLU A 41 -0.02 11.87 6.37
C GLU A 41 -0.87 12.01 5.09
N MET A 42 -0.64 11.17 4.08
CA MET A 42 -1.45 11.14 2.86
C MET A 42 -2.90 10.71 3.12
N VAL A 43 -3.12 9.70 3.98
CA VAL A 43 -4.46 9.26 4.40
C VAL A 43 -5.21 10.43 5.00
N HIS A 44 -4.62 11.15 5.95
CA HIS A 44 -5.27 12.30 6.60
C HIS A 44 -5.59 13.41 5.59
N ALA A 45 -4.64 13.76 4.72
CA ALA A 45 -4.85 14.78 3.70
C ALA A 45 -5.98 14.41 2.74
N ALA A 46 -6.00 13.17 2.23
CA ALA A 46 -7.02 12.71 1.29
C ALA A 46 -8.41 12.68 1.92
N ARG A 47 -8.53 12.19 3.16
CA ARG A 47 -9.81 12.15 3.88
C ARG A 47 -10.33 13.56 4.19
N ALA A 48 -9.46 14.51 4.50
CA ALA A 48 -9.85 15.91 4.69
C ALA A 48 -10.48 16.52 3.41
N HIS A 49 -10.12 16.02 2.23
CA HIS A 49 -10.68 16.41 0.94
C HIS A 49 -11.80 15.48 0.43
N GLY A 50 -12.27 14.52 1.24
CA GLY A 50 -13.31 13.57 0.84
C GLY A 50 -12.90 12.63 -0.29
N MET A 51 -11.60 12.43 -0.49
CA MET A 51 -11.04 11.60 -1.57
C MET A 51 -11.04 10.12 -1.20
N LYS A 52 -11.15 9.27 -2.21
CA LYS A 52 -10.92 7.81 -2.09
C LYS A 52 -9.43 7.53 -1.93
N LEU A 53 -9.13 6.41 -1.29
CA LEU A 53 -7.78 5.95 -1.00
C LEU A 53 -7.57 4.54 -1.55
N MET A 54 -6.52 4.38 -2.34
CA MET A 54 -5.99 3.08 -2.78
C MET A 54 -4.60 2.92 -2.18
N LEU A 55 -4.32 1.72 -1.66
CA LEU A 55 -3.00 1.34 -1.17
C LEU A 55 -2.33 0.46 -2.21
N GLY A 56 -1.19 0.92 -2.74
CA GLY A 56 -0.43 0.24 -3.78
C GLY A 56 0.96 -0.19 -3.32
N CYS A 57 1.62 -0.97 -4.16
CA CYS A 57 3.05 -1.27 -4.07
C CYS A 57 3.77 -1.04 -5.41
N MET A 58 5.10 -1.12 -5.39
CA MET A 58 5.88 -1.48 -6.58
C MET A 58 6.05 -3.00 -6.64
N VAL A 59 6.87 -3.50 -7.57
CA VAL A 59 7.36 -4.88 -7.49
C VAL A 59 8.33 -4.95 -6.31
N GLU A 60 7.83 -5.47 -5.19
CA GLU A 60 8.47 -5.50 -3.88
C GLU A 60 8.34 -6.91 -3.28
N THR A 61 9.26 -7.28 -2.37
CA THR A 61 9.18 -8.57 -1.66
C THR A 61 8.07 -8.57 -0.60
N SER A 62 7.79 -9.74 -0.02
CA SER A 62 6.81 -9.89 1.06
C SER A 62 7.11 -9.01 2.28
N LEU A 63 8.35 -8.56 2.47
CA LEU A 63 8.70 -7.58 3.49
C LEU A 63 8.01 -6.22 3.26
N GLY A 64 8.10 -5.68 2.04
CA GLY A 64 7.46 -4.42 1.67
C GLY A 64 5.93 -4.54 1.65
N ILE A 65 5.44 -5.64 1.08
CA ILE A 65 4.00 -5.94 1.03
C ILE A 65 3.40 -6.05 2.44
N SER A 66 4.05 -6.78 3.35
CA SER A 66 3.56 -6.89 4.73
C SER A 66 3.49 -5.52 5.41
N ALA A 67 4.54 -4.70 5.27
CA ALA A 67 4.56 -3.35 5.83
C ALA A 67 3.40 -2.48 5.33
N ALA A 68 3.08 -2.53 4.04
CA ALA A 68 1.92 -1.82 3.49
C ALA A 68 0.60 -2.42 3.98
N ALA A 69 0.45 -3.74 3.96
CA ALA A 69 -0.79 -4.44 4.28
C ALA A 69 -1.30 -4.16 5.70
N HIS A 70 -0.43 -3.86 6.67
CA HIS A 70 -0.83 -3.40 8.01
C HIS A 70 -1.65 -2.10 8.00
N LEU A 71 -1.54 -1.28 6.96
CA LEU A 71 -2.32 -0.04 6.80
C LEU A 71 -3.64 -0.26 6.05
N SER A 72 -3.88 -1.43 5.47
CA SER A 72 -5.00 -1.69 4.55
C SER A 72 -6.38 -1.29 5.09
N GLY A 73 -6.61 -1.40 6.40
CA GLY A 73 -7.86 -1.00 7.04
C GLY A 73 -8.20 0.50 6.96
N LEU A 74 -7.24 1.34 6.55
CA LEU A 74 -7.44 2.78 6.33
C LEU A 74 -7.86 3.12 4.88
N PHE A 75 -7.76 2.14 3.97
CA PHE A 75 -7.91 2.31 2.53
C PHE A 75 -9.20 1.69 2.00
N ASP A 76 -9.68 2.23 0.88
CA ASP A 76 -10.90 1.75 0.22
C ASP A 76 -10.60 0.62 -0.77
N PHE A 77 -9.37 0.60 -1.30
CA PHE A 77 -8.87 -0.39 -2.27
C PHE A 77 -7.42 -0.77 -1.94
N VAL A 78 -7.03 -1.99 -2.30
CA VAL A 78 -5.70 -2.54 -2.05
C VAL A 78 -5.17 -3.21 -3.32
N ASP A 79 -3.92 -2.88 -3.65
CA ASP A 79 -3.13 -3.37 -4.78
C ASP A 79 -1.73 -3.73 -4.25
N LEU A 80 -1.62 -4.93 -3.70
CA LEU A 80 -0.46 -5.40 -2.96
C LEU A 80 -0.05 -6.81 -3.45
N ASP A 81 0.03 -6.96 -4.76
CA ASP A 81 0.37 -8.23 -5.44
C ASP A 81 1.85 -8.33 -5.84
N GLY A 82 2.66 -7.29 -5.57
CA GLY A 82 4.05 -7.21 -6.03
C GLY A 82 4.92 -8.42 -5.65
N ALA A 83 4.73 -8.99 -4.46
CA ALA A 83 5.48 -10.17 -4.01
C ALA A 83 5.04 -11.46 -4.73
N MET A 84 3.79 -11.55 -5.19
CA MET A 84 3.29 -12.72 -5.95
C MET A 84 3.97 -12.86 -7.31
N LEU A 85 4.60 -11.79 -7.81
CA LEU A 85 5.33 -11.77 -9.08
C LEU A 85 6.76 -12.32 -8.94
N LEU A 86 7.22 -12.60 -7.72
CA LEU A 86 8.58 -13.07 -7.47
C LEU A 86 8.65 -14.60 -7.46
N ALA A 87 9.51 -15.16 -8.31
CA ALA A 87 9.82 -16.59 -8.26
C ALA A 87 10.66 -16.98 -7.02
N ASP A 88 11.43 -16.02 -6.50
CA ASP A 88 12.35 -16.21 -5.38
C ASP A 88 12.23 -15.04 -4.40
N ASP A 89 11.16 -15.05 -3.58
CA ASP A 89 11.04 -14.14 -2.45
C ASP A 89 12.00 -14.58 -1.32
N PRO A 90 12.93 -13.71 -0.85
CA PRO A 90 13.84 -14.03 0.23
C PRO A 90 13.18 -13.95 1.62
N PHE A 91 11.87 -13.71 1.70
CA PHE A 91 11.13 -13.61 2.95
C PHE A 91 9.91 -14.54 2.97
N GLU A 92 9.60 -15.04 4.16
CA GLU A 92 8.31 -15.63 4.51
C GLU A 92 7.43 -14.55 5.14
N GLY A 93 6.27 -14.29 4.55
CA GLY A 93 5.40 -13.19 4.94
C GLY A 93 3.91 -13.50 4.74
N PRO A 94 3.09 -12.52 4.34
CA PRO A 94 1.65 -12.71 4.19
C PRO A 94 1.30 -13.81 3.20
N GLU A 95 0.28 -14.60 3.54
CA GLU A 95 -0.27 -15.61 2.64
C GLU A 95 -1.37 -15.01 1.76
N TYR A 96 -1.64 -15.64 0.62
CA TYR A 96 -2.67 -15.21 -0.32
C TYR A 96 -3.72 -16.30 -0.47
N GLU A 97 -4.97 -15.99 -0.14
CA GLU A 97 -6.08 -16.94 -0.26
C GLU A 97 -7.30 -16.27 -0.91
N ARG A 98 -7.75 -16.78 -2.06
CA ARG A 98 -9.00 -16.36 -2.73
C ARG A 98 -9.12 -14.84 -2.89
N GLY A 99 -8.04 -14.19 -3.34
CA GLY A 99 -7.99 -12.75 -3.55
C GLY A 99 -7.88 -11.92 -2.26
N ARG A 100 -7.50 -12.55 -1.14
CA ARG A 100 -7.23 -11.89 0.14
C ARG A 100 -5.77 -12.05 0.52
N ILE A 101 -5.25 -11.05 1.21
CA ILE A 101 -3.95 -11.09 1.87
C ILE A 101 -4.21 -11.42 3.34
N LEU A 102 -3.65 -12.53 3.80
CA LEU A 102 -3.76 -12.99 5.18
C LEU A 102 -2.49 -12.55 5.93
N LEU A 103 -2.65 -11.56 6.81
CA LEU A 103 -1.55 -11.08 7.64
C LEU A 103 -1.22 -12.13 8.72
N PRO A 104 0.07 -12.37 9.00
CA PRO A 104 0.51 -13.23 10.10
C PRO A 104 0.14 -12.62 11.46
N GLU A 105 -0.14 -13.48 12.44
CA GLU A 105 -0.47 -13.05 13.82
C GLU A 105 0.76 -12.71 14.68
N ALA A 106 1.98 -12.92 14.15
CA ALA A 106 3.21 -12.65 14.85
C ALA A 106 3.43 -11.13 15.09
N PRO A 107 4.14 -10.73 16.17
CA PRO A 107 4.41 -9.32 16.44
C PRO A 107 5.16 -8.60 15.31
N GLY A 108 4.93 -7.29 15.20
CA GLY A 108 5.57 -6.45 14.19
C GLY A 108 4.97 -6.68 12.81
N LEU A 109 5.82 -6.84 11.80
CA LEU A 109 5.40 -7.13 10.42
C LEU A 109 5.11 -8.62 10.19
N GLY A 110 5.46 -9.49 11.15
CA GLY A 110 5.34 -10.93 11.04
C GLY A 110 6.07 -11.55 9.83
N VAL A 111 7.16 -10.92 9.38
CA VAL A 111 7.99 -11.38 8.25
C VAL A 111 9.32 -11.94 8.76
N TRP A 112 9.76 -13.05 8.20
CA TRP A 112 11.05 -13.70 8.52
C TRP A 112 11.88 -13.92 7.26
N PRO A 113 13.22 -13.95 7.33
CA PRO A 113 14.03 -14.42 6.22
C PRO A 113 13.64 -15.86 5.87
N ALA A 114 13.43 -16.14 4.59
CA ALA A 114 13.19 -17.50 4.14
C ALA A 114 14.40 -18.38 4.49
N GLY A 115 14.14 -19.62 4.90
CA GLY A 115 15.19 -20.60 5.18
C GLY A 115 16.06 -20.89 3.94
N PRO A 116 17.25 -21.53 4.13
CA PRO A 116 18.03 -22.01 2.99
C PRO A 116 17.18 -22.96 2.13
N ARG A 117 17.12 -22.67 0.83
CA ARG A 117 16.42 -23.49 -0.17
C ARG A 117 17.26 -24.68 -0.61
#